data_AF-A0A950J7E3-F1
#
_entry.id   AF-A0A950J7E3-F1
#
_cell.length_a   1.000
_cell.length_b   1.000
_cell.length_c   1.000
_cell.angle_alpha   90.00
_cell.angle_beta   90.00
_cell.angle_gamma   90.00
#
_symmetry.space_group_name_H-M   'P 1'
#
loop_
_entity.id
_entity.type
_entity.pdbx_description
1 polymer ?
#
loop_
_entity_poly.entity_id
_entity_poly.type
_entity_poly.pdbx_seq_one_letter_code
_entity_poly.pdbx_strand_id
1 'polypeptide(L)'
;MSVIRALFERLIDYAGLFPPAQLSMPQAVEEYEDVQRGPYAWIAGRFIVAVSRIAELTSALSGGRRFAISAIVDAGSDPRDWLRNAQEKMTVLSAARAASRFVQVEAIEVAVPAPIAARETFDPAIGQFAMASHNANLRDLPIYVELPRTDRFDDLLPSAMFALSRSKLGAKLRCGGLAQSAFPSSGEVAAFIT
;
A
#
# COMPACT_ATOMS: atom_id res chain seq x y z
N MET A 1 -4.13 5.58 28.84
CA MET A 1 -4.66 4.92 27.61
C MET A 1 -4.96 3.47 27.97
N SER A 2 -6.17 2.96 27.68
CA SER A 2 -6.49 1.56 28.01
C SER A 2 -5.74 0.60 27.07
N VAL A 3 -5.53 -0.66 27.49
CA VAL A 3 -4.88 -1.70 26.66
C VAL A 3 -5.63 -1.89 25.34
N ILE A 4 -6.97 -1.90 25.40
CA ILE A 4 -7.84 -1.96 24.21
C ILE A 4 -7.53 -0.80 23.28
N ARG A 5 -7.40 0.42 23.82
CA ARG A 5 -7.12 1.59 23.01
C ARG A 5 -5.73 1.51 22.36
N ALA A 6 -4.72 1.03 23.09
CA ALA A 6 -3.37 0.84 22.53
C ALA A 6 -3.34 -0.22 21.42
N LEU A 7 -4.12 -1.29 21.55
CA LEU A 7 -4.14 -2.40 20.60
C LEU A 7 -4.91 -2.08 19.31
N PHE A 8 -6.03 -1.35 19.42
CA PHE A 8 -6.97 -1.17 18.31
C PHE A 8 -6.96 0.24 17.69
N GLU A 9 -6.19 1.19 18.25
CA GLU A 9 -6.10 2.53 17.68
C GLU A 9 -5.51 2.48 16.27
N ARG A 10 -6.21 3.11 15.32
CA ARG A 10 -5.86 3.18 13.89
C ARG A 10 -5.65 1.81 13.23
N LEU A 11 -6.29 0.75 13.75
CA LEU A 11 -6.13 -0.61 13.24
C LEU A 11 -6.66 -0.77 11.80
N ILE A 12 -7.77 -0.09 11.45
CA ILE A 12 -8.47 -0.33 10.19
C ILE A 12 -8.27 0.86 9.25
N ASP A 13 -7.43 0.69 8.23
CA ASP A 13 -7.35 1.65 7.14
C ASP A 13 -8.64 1.60 6.28
N TYR A 14 -9.10 2.76 5.85
CA TYR A 14 -10.32 2.92 5.07
C TYR A 14 -10.04 2.75 3.57
N ALA A 15 -10.71 1.79 2.93
CA ALA A 15 -10.50 1.39 1.54
C ALA A 15 -11.75 1.58 0.65
N GLY A 16 -12.58 2.60 0.89
CA GLY A 16 -13.86 2.78 0.19
C GLY A 16 -13.79 2.88 -1.34
N LEU A 17 -12.64 3.29 -1.90
CA LEU A 17 -12.39 3.36 -3.35
C LEU A 17 -12.22 1.99 -4.02
N PHE A 18 -12.03 0.93 -3.24
CA PHE A 18 -11.72 -0.41 -3.75
C PHE A 18 -12.92 -1.35 -3.56
N PRO A 19 -13.04 -2.41 -4.36
CA PRO A 19 -14.10 -3.40 -4.18
C PRO A 19 -14.09 -4.00 -2.76
N PRO A 20 -15.27 -4.34 -2.20
CA PRO A 20 -16.57 -4.35 -2.88
C PRO A 20 -17.32 -3.01 -2.90
N ALA A 21 -16.92 -2.02 -2.10
CA ALA A 21 -17.63 -0.74 -2.02
C ALA A 21 -17.48 0.07 -3.32
N GLN A 22 -16.24 0.20 -3.81
CA GLN A 22 -15.90 0.83 -5.08
C GLN A 22 -16.56 2.21 -5.28
N LEU A 23 -16.57 3.01 -4.21
CA LEU A 23 -17.18 4.34 -4.19
C LEU A 23 -16.47 5.30 -5.15
N SER A 24 -17.20 6.30 -5.63
CA SER A 24 -16.58 7.47 -6.25
C SER A 24 -15.73 8.24 -5.22
N MET A 25 -14.78 9.06 -5.67
CA MET A 25 -13.95 9.84 -4.74
C MET A 25 -14.77 10.74 -3.80
N PRO A 26 -15.78 11.50 -4.27
CA PRO A 26 -16.61 12.33 -3.38
C PRO A 26 -17.32 11.50 -2.30
N GLN A 27 -17.94 10.37 -2.69
CA GLN A 27 -18.62 9.48 -1.75
C GLN A 27 -17.64 8.88 -0.73
N ALA A 28 -16.46 8.45 -1.19
CA ALA A 28 -15.45 7.87 -0.31
C ALA A 28 -14.93 8.90 0.71
N VAL A 29 -14.73 10.15 0.29
CA VAL A 29 -14.31 11.26 1.16
C VAL A 29 -15.40 11.54 2.20
N GLU A 30 -16.66 11.72 1.78
CA GLU A 30 -17.79 11.97 2.67
C GLU A 30 -17.93 10.87 3.73
N GLU A 31 -17.94 9.60 3.30
CA GLU A 31 -18.05 8.46 4.22
C GLU A 31 -16.85 8.37 5.19
N TYR A 32 -15.63 8.67 4.73
CA TYR A 32 -14.48 8.71 5.61
C TYR A 32 -14.56 9.85 6.64
N GLU A 33 -15.07 11.02 6.25
CA GLU A 33 -15.32 12.13 7.19
C GLU A 33 -16.38 11.76 8.23
N ASP A 34 -17.41 11.01 7.84
CA ASP A 34 -18.41 10.47 8.77
C ASP A 34 -17.79 9.48 9.76
N VAL A 35 -16.97 8.54 9.29
CA VAL A 35 -16.21 7.61 10.14
C VAL A 35 -15.36 8.38 11.15
N GLN A 36 -14.68 9.45 10.71
CA GLN A 36 -13.82 10.28 11.56
C GLN A 36 -14.59 11.15 12.57
N ARG A 37 -15.88 11.42 12.34
CA ARG A 37 -16.76 12.11 13.29
C ARG A 37 -17.52 11.16 14.22
N GLY A 38 -17.54 9.87 13.90
CA GLY A 38 -18.25 8.85 14.65
C GLY A 38 -17.58 8.45 15.97
N PRO A 39 -18.30 7.71 16.83
CA PRO A 39 -17.78 7.25 18.13
C PRO A 39 -16.60 6.27 18.02
N TYR A 40 -16.41 5.65 16.84
CA TYR A 40 -15.34 4.68 16.56
C TYR A 40 -14.20 5.24 15.70
N ALA A 41 -14.15 6.56 15.49
CA ALA A 41 -13.11 7.23 14.71
C ALA A 41 -11.68 6.81 15.10
N TRP A 42 -11.49 6.43 16.36
CA TRP A 42 -10.21 6.00 16.88
C TRP A 42 -9.69 4.67 16.35
N ILE A 43 -10.55 3.78 15.86
CA ILE A 43 -10.14 2.51 15.23
C ILE A 43 -9.72 2.76 13.77
N ALA A 44 -10.25 3.81 13.15
CA ALA A 44 -9.97 4.14 11.76
C ALA A 44 -8.56 4.73 11.58
N GLY A 45 -7.81 4.16 10.65
CA GLY A 45 -6.44 4.50 10.32
C GLY A 45 -6.34 5.57 9.25
N ARG A 46 -5.79 5.18 8.10
CA ARG A 46 -5.50 6.02 6.94
C ARG A 46 -6.55 5.82 5.85
N PHE A 47 -6.72 6.81 4.99
CA PHE A 47 -7.46 6.66 3.74
C PHE A 47 -6.56 6.03 2.68
N ILE A 48 -6.94 4.87 2.13
CA ILE A 48 -6.17 4.19 1.10
C ILE A 48 -6.52 4.79 -0.27
N VAL A 49 -5.50 5.18 -1.03
CA VAL A 49 -5.69 5.77 -2.37
C VAL A 49 -4.57 5.37 -3.32
N ALA A 50 -4.89 5.12 -4.59
CA ALA A 50 -3.88 4.92 -5.62
C ALA A 50 -3.15 6.24 -5.92
N VAL A 51 -1.85 6.21 -6.18
CA VAL A 51 -1.06 7.41 -6.46
C VAL A 51 -1.62 8.18 -7.66
N SER A 52 -2.09 7.47 -8.70
CA SER A 52 -2.78 8.08 -9.85
C SER A 52 -3.99 8.95 -9.49
N ARG A 53 -4.62 8.72 -8.34
CA ARG A 53 -5.85 9.41 -7.90
C ARG A 53 -5.60 10.46 -6.82
N ILE A 54 -4.34 10.74 -6.45
CA ILE A 54 -4.02 11.76 -5.43
C ILE A 54 -4.48 13.16 -5.83
N ALA A 55 -4.40 13.51 -7.11
CA ALA A 55 -4.89 14.80 -7.61
C ALA A 55 -6.42 14.91 -7.46
N GLU A 56 -7.16 13.84 -7.78
CA GLU A 56 -8.62 13.75 -7.60
C GLU A 56 -8.98 13.87 -6.11
N LEU A 57 -8.28 13.16 -5.22
CA LEU A 57 -8.47 13.27 -3.77
C LEU A 57 -8.20 14.71 -3.29
N THR A 58 -7.09 15.30 -3.72
CA THR A 58 -6.72 16.67 -3.33
C THR A 58 -7.79 17.68 -3.78
N SER A 59 -8.34 17.49 -4.99
CA SER A 59 -9.44 18.31 -5.50
C SER A 59 -10.71 18.13 -4.67
N ALA A 60 -11.08 16.89 -4.32
CA ALA A 60 -12.24 16.60 -3.48
C ALA A 60 -12.11 17.18 -2.06
N LEU A 61 -10.89 17.32 -1.55
CA LEU A 61 -10.59 17.90 -0.23
C LEU A 61 -10.49 19.43 -0.22
N SER A 62 -10.63 20.12 -1.35
CA SER A 62 -10.39 21.57 -1.47
C SER A 62 -11.30 22.38 -0.55
N GLY A 63 -10.85 22.68 0.67
CA GLY A 63 -11.59 23.40 1.72
C GLY A 63 -11.86 22.59 3.01
N GLY A 64 -11.51 21.30 3.02
CA GLY A 64 -11.76 20.36 4.12
C GLY A 64 -10.55 20.05 5.00
N ARG A 65 -10.66 18.96 5.76
CA ARG A 65 -9.62 18.49 6.69
C ARG A 65 -8.45 17.84 5.95
N ARG A 66 -7.29 17.81 6.61
CA ARG A 66 -6.13 17.03 6.14
C ARG A 66 -6.35 15.54 6.40
N PHE A 67 -6.18 14.71 5.38
CA PHE A 67 -6.29 13.26 5.47
C PHE A 67 -4.91 12.62 5.59
N ALA A 68 -4.76 11.72 6.57
CA ALA A 68 -3.67 10.75 6.58
C ALA A 68 -3.96 9.64 5.54
N ILE A 69 -3.00 9.33 4.68
CA ILE A 69 -3.19 8.37 3.58
C ILE A 69 -2.16 7.23 3.59
N SER A 70 -2.60 6.05 3.15
CA SER A 70 -1.73 4.98 2.64
C SER A 70 -1.81 5.02 1.12
N ALA A 71 -0.67 5.28 0.46
CA ALA A 71 -0.62 5.46 -0.98
C ALA A 71 -0.23 4.16 -1.69
N ILE A 72 -1.10 3.64 -2.55
CA ILE A 72 -0.79 2.49 -3.40
C ILE A 72 -0.10 3.00 -4.67
N VAL A 73 1.16 2.61 -4.85
CA VAL A 73 1.90 2.77 -6.12
C VAL A 73 1.33 1.78 -7.12
N ASP A 74 0.37 2.25 -7.90
CA ASP A 74 -0.34 1.52 -8.95
C ASP A 74 0.51 1.40 -10.22
N ALA A 75 1.66 0.72 -10.11
CA ALA A 75 2.65 0.56 -11.19
C ALA A 75 2.26 -0.45 -12.29
N GLY A 76 1.15 -1.17 -12.11
CA GLY A 76 0.75 -2.29 -12.97
C GLY A 76 1.48 -3.58 -12.61
N SER A 77 1.39 -4.58 -13.49
CA SER A 77 1.98 -5.91 -13.27
C SER A 77 2.94 -6.36 -14.38
N ASP A 78 3.06 -5.60 -15.48
CA ASP A 78 3.98 -5.93 -16.58
C ASP A 78 5.43 -5.61 -16.16
N PRO A 79 6.31 -6.63 -16.04
CA PRO A 79 7.70 -6.41 -15.64
C PRO A 79 8.47 -5.41 -16.53
N ARG A 80 8.08 -5.24 -17.80
CA ARG A 80 8.78 -4.37 -18.77
C ARG A 80 8.61 -2.89 -18.44
N ASP A 81 7.44 -2.54 -17.93
CA ASP A 81 7.05 -1.15 -17.69
C ASP A 81 6.96 -0.81 -16.20
N TRP A 82 6.86 -1.83 -15.34
CA TRP A 82 6.62 -1.69 -13.91
C TRP A 82 7.56 -0.70 -13.23
N LEU A 83 8.88 -0.82 -13.45
CA LEU A 83 9.85 0.05 -12.77
C LEU A 83 9.68 1.52 -13.17
N ARG A 84 9.49 1.76 -14.46
CA ARG A 84 9.28 3.12 -14.99
C ARG A 84 8.00 3.71 -14.41
N ASN A 85 6.90 2.96 -14.43
CA ASN A 85 5.63 3.39 -13.85
C ASN A 85 5.77 3.66 -12.35
N ALA A 86 6.45 2.79 -11.60
CA ALA A 86 6.70 2.98 -10.17
C ALA A 86 7.49 4.26 -9.90
N GLN A 87 8.53 4.55 -10.68
CA GLN A 87 9.33 5.79 -10.58
C GLN A 87 8.50 7.05 -10.86
N GLU A 88 7.65 7.02 -11.89
CA GLU A 88 6.72 8.11 -12.19
C GLU A 88 5.75 8.35 -11.02
N LYS A 89 5.15 7.29 -10.47
CA LYS A 89 4.28 7.40 -9.29
C LYS A 89 5.03 7.92 -8.06
N MET A 90 6.24 7.46 -7.79
CA MET A 90 7.04 7.97 -6.67
C MET A 90 7.36 9.46 -6.81
N THR A 91 7.57 9.95 -8.04
CA THR A 91 7.76 11.38 -8.31
C THR A 91 6.48 12.17 -7.98
N VAL A 92 5.32 11.68 -8.41
CA VAL A 92 4.02 12.28 -8.06
C VAL A 92 3.80 12.30 -6.55
N LEU A 93 4.09 11.20 -5.87
CA LEU A 93 3.90 11.07 -4.43
C LEU A 93 4.84 11.98 -3.64
N SER A 94 6.10 12.10 -4.06
CA SER A 94 7.08 13.02 -3.46
C SER A 94 6.63 14.48 -3.61
N ALA A 95 6.15 14.87 -4.80
CA ALA A 95 5.59 16.19 -5.03
C ALA A 95 4.34 16.45 -4.17
N ALA A 96 3.41 15.50 -4.10
CA ALA A 96 2.21 15.62 -3.27
C ALA A 96 2.55 15.74 -1.77
N ARG A 97 3.54 14.99 -1.30
CA ARG A 97 4.03 15.05 0.08
C ARG A 97 4.62 16.43 0.42
N ALA A 98 5.37 17.03 -0.51
CA ALA A 98 6.00 18.33 -0.32
C ALA A 98 5.00 19.50 -0.41
N ALA A 99 4.02 19.41 -1.31
CA ALA A 99 3.16 20.55 -1.66
C ALA A 99 1.76 20.51 -1.00
N SER A 100 1.24 19.33 -0.66
CA SER A 100 -0.18 19.23 -0.27
C SER A 100 -0.41 19.61 1.19
N ARG A 101 -1.34 20.54 1.39
CA ARG A 101 -1.92 20.86 2.71
C ARG A 101 -3.02 19.88 3.13
N PHE A 102 -3.58 19.14 2.18
CA PHE A 102 -4.77 18.30 2.37
C PHE A 102 -4.44 16.83 2.53
N VAL A 103 -3.29 16.36 2.05
CA VAL A 103 -2.86 14.98 2.25
C VAL A 103 -1.60 14.90 3.11
N GLN A 104 -1.54 13.86 3.94
CA GLN A 104 -0.37 13.46 4.70
C GLN A 104 -0.08 12.00 4.36
N VAL A 105 0.99 11.77 3.60
CA VAL A 105 1.42 10.40 3.28
C VAL A 105 2.02 9.77 4.53
N GLU A 106 1.42 8.70 5.02
CA GLU A 106 1.89 7.97 6.22
C GLU A 106 2.39 6.56 5.92
N ALA A 107 2.00 5.99 4.77
CA ALA A 107 2.51 4.71 4.29
C ALA A 107 2.46 4.64 2.77
N ILE A 108 3.28 3.74 2.24
CA ILE A 108 3.33 3.42 0.81
C ILE A 108 3.16 1.92 0.65
N GLU A 109 2.37 1.52 -0.34
CA GLU A 109 2.20 0.14 -0.73
C GLU A 109 2.53 -0.03 -2.20
N VAL A 110 3.16 -1.14 -2.58
CA VAL A 110 3.39 -1.48 -3.98
C VAL A 110 3.27 -2.99 -4.17
N ALA A 111 2.69 -3.45 -5.27
CA ALA A 111 2.82 -4.83 -5.70
C ALA A 111 3.99 -4.94 -6.68
N VAL A 112 4.92 -5.86 -6.41
CA VAL A 112 5.99 -6.19 -7.38
C VAL A 112 5.45 -7.13 -8.46
N PRO A 113 6.04 -7.14 -9.67
CA PRO A 113 5.66 -8.10 -10.70
C PRO A 113 5.98 -9.53 -10.25
N ALA A 114 5.16 -10.48 -10.68
CA ALA A 114 5.40 -11.89 -10.44
C ALA A 114 6.60 -12.38 -11.28
N PRO A 115 7.56 -13.11 -10.71
CA PRO A 115 8.60 -13.82 -11.45
C PRO A 115 7.97 -14.82 -12.42
N ILE A 116 8.32 -14.73 -13.70
CA ILE A 116 7.75 -15.57 -14.77
C ILE A 116 8.73 -16.69 -15.13
N ALA A 117 10.02 -16.35 -15.28
CA ALA A 117 11.02 -17.36 -15.65
C ALA A 117 11.49 -18.16 -14.42
N ALA A 118 11.88 -19.42 -14.64
CA ALA A 118 12.27 -20.35 -13.58
C ALA A 118 13.41 -19.85 -12.67
N ARG A 119 14.28 -18.98 -13.18
CA ARG A 119 15.41 -18.39 -12.43
C ARG A 119 15.14 -16.98 -11.92
N GLU A 120 14.00 -16.39 -12.23
CA GLU A 120 13.62 -15.08 -11.70
C GLU A 120 13.19 -15.19 -10.24
N THR A 121 13.49 -14.14 -9.48
CA THR A 121 13.09 -13.95 -8.07
C THR A 121 12.54 -12.53 -7.89
N PHE A 122 12.02 -12.23 -6.69
CA PHE A 122 11.55 -10.88 -6.36
C PHE A 122 12.69 -9.88 -6.08
N ASP A 123 13.90 -10.36 -5.76
CA ASP A 123 15.04 -9.56 -5.31
C ASP A 123 15.35 -8.35 -6.22
N PRO A 124 15.40 -8.49 -7.57
CA PRO A 124 15.68 -7.35 -8.44
C PRO A 124 14.61 -6.27 -8.35
N ALA A 125 13.32 -6.65 -8.37
CA ALA A 125 12.21 -5.70 -8.30
C ALA A 125 12.17 -4.98 -6.94
N ILE A 126 12.39 -5.72 -5.85
CA ILE A 126 12.50 -5.17 -4.48
C ILE A 126 13.65 -4.15 -4.41
N GLY A 127 14.84 -4.53 -4.87
CA GLY A 127 16.02 -3.67 -4.82
C GLY A 127 15.88 -2.42 -5.69
N GLN A 128 15.31 -2.56 -6.88
CA GLN A 128 15.02 -1.42 -7.77
C GLN A 128 14.01 -0.46 -7.15
N PHE A 129 12.96 -0.98 -6.53
CA PHE A 129 11.96 -0.14 -5.84
C PHE A 129 12.54 0.57 -4.63
N ALA A 130 13.36 -0.10 -3.83
CA ALA A 130 14.06 0.49 -2.69
C ALA A 130 14.95 1.66 -3.13
N MET A 131 15.72 1.47 -4.21
CA MET A 131 16.57 2.52 -4.78
C MET A 131 15.76 3.71 -5.29
N ALA A 132 14.67 3.44 -6.01
CA ALA A 132 13.80 4.50 -6.52
C ALA A 132 13.10 5.27 -5.39
N SER A 133 12.67 4.58 -4.34
CA SER A 133 12.08 5.21 -3.12
C SER A 133 13.10 6.07 -2.38
N HIS A 134 14.36 5.65 -2.34
CA HIS A 134 15.46 6.45 -1.82
C HIS A 134 15.65 7.74 -2.62
N ASN A 135 15.72 7.64 -3.94
CA ASN A 135 15.90 8.78 -4.84
C ASN A 135 14.73 9.77 -4.78
N ALA A 136 13.51 9.30 -4.53
CA ALA A 136 12.33 10.13 -4.35
C ALA A 136 12.20 10.74 -2.94
N ASN A 137 13.14 10.49 -2.04
CA ASN A 137 13.11 10.90 -0.63
C ASN A 137 11.86 10.42 0.12
N LEU A 138 11.50 9.13 -0.07
CA LEU A 138 10.34 8.49 0.55
C LEU A 138 10.71 7.39 1.55
N ARG A 139 12.01 7.11 1.74
CA ARG A 139 12.50 6.00 2.58
C ARG A 139 12.22 6.12 4.08
N ASP A 140 11.83 7.31 4.52
CA ASP A 140 11.48 7.59 5.91
C ASP A 140 10.02 7.24 6.23
N LEU A 141 9.23 6.93 5.20
CA LEU A 141 7.89 6.38 5.35
C LEU A 141 7.94 4.84 5.44
N PRO A 142 7.03 4.22 6.20
CA PRO A 142 6.75 2.79 6.08
C PRO A 142 6.36 2.45 4.64
N ILE A 143 7.07 1.49 4.04
CA ILE A 143 6.81 0.97 2.70
C ILE A 143 6.54 -0.52 2.80
N TYR A 144 5.42 -0.96 2.24
CA TYR A 144 5.01 -2.36 2.23
C TYR A 144 4.96 -2.90 0.80
N VAL A 145 5.68 -3.99 0.55
CA VAL A 145 5.75 -4.65 -0.75
C VAL A 145 4.86 -5.89 -0.75
N GLU A 146 3.82 -5.85 -1.56
CA GLU A 146 2.95 -6.99 -1.83
C GLU A 146 3.65 -7.97 -2.77
N LEU A 147 3.82 -9.21 -2.29
CA LEU A 147 4.39 -10.31 -3.05
C LEU A 147 3.25 -11.08 -3.73
N PRO A 148 3.15 -11.11 -5.07
CA PRO A 148 2.19 -11.94 -5.77
C PRO A 148 2.30 -13.41 -5.37
N ARG A 149 1.16 -14.03 -5.05
CA ARG A 149 1.08 -15.48 -4.81
C ARG A 149 1.08 -16.21 -6.13
N THR A 150 2.16 -16.94 -6.39
CA THR A 150 2.33 -17.83 -7.55
C THR A 150 2.55 -19.26 -7.06
N ASP A 151 2.59 -20.23 -7.97
CA ASP A 151 2.90 -21.62 -7.62
C ASP A 151 4.31 -21.79 -7.00
N ARG A 152 5.18 -20.78 -7.14
CA ARG A 152 6.53 -20.72 -6.58
C ARG A 152 6.62 -19.84 -5.34
N PHE A 153 5.50 -19.42 -4.76
CA PHE A 153 5.47 -18.48 -3.65
C PHE A 153 6.31 -18.95 -2.47
N ASP A 154 6.10 -20.19 -2.01
CA ASP A 154 6.82 -20.76 -0.87
C ASP A 154 8.33 -20.87 -1.11
N ASP A 155 8.74 -21.24 -2.34
CA ASP A 155 10.15 -21.35 -2.72
C ASP A 155 10.87 -19.99 -2.75
N LEU A 156 10.15 -18.94 -3.16
CA LEU A 156 10.68 -17.59 -3.33
C LEU A 156 10.57 -16.72 -2.08
N LEU A 157 9.70 -17.11 -1.14
CA LEU A 157 9.41 -16.33 0.06
C LEU A 157 10.68 -16.08 0.92
N PRO A 158 11.57 -17.06 1.19
CA PRO A 158 12.77 -16.81 1.98
C PRO A 158 13.71 -15.76 1.37
N SER A 159 13.95 -15.82 0.06
CA SER A 159 14.83 -14.85 -0.61
C SER A 159 14.17 -13.47 -0.68
N ALA A 160 12.86 -13.40 -0.91
CA ALA A 160 12.09 -12.16 -0.89
C ALA A 160 12.15 -11.49 0.49
N MET A 161 11.94 -12.25 1.58
CA MET A 161 12.04 -11.74 2.95
C MET A 161 13.45 -11.20 3.25
N PHE A 162 14.49 -11.91 2.80
CA PHE A 162 15.87 -11.43 2.93
C PHE A 162 16.11 -10.11 2.17
N ALA A 163 15.62 -10.01 0.93
CA ALA A 163 15.74 -8.79 0.11
C ALA A 163 14.98 -7.60 0.72
N LEU A 164 13.78 -7.83 1.26
CA LEU A 164 12.96 -6.81 1.95
C LEU A 164 13.66 -6.33 3.22
N SER A 165 14.15 -7.26 4.05
CA SER A 165 14.88 -6.94 5.28
C SER A 165 16.13 -6.10 5.01
N ARG A 166 16.95 -6.48 4.01
CA ARG A 166 18.12 -5.71 3.58
C ARG A 166 17.78 -4.31 3.08
N SER A 167 16.64 -4.17 2.40
CA SER A 167 16.14 -2.91 1.86
C SER A 167 15.36 -2.08 2.88
N LYS A 168 15.14 -2.59 4.10
CA LYS A 168 14.28 -2.00 5.15
C LYS A 168 12.85 -1.74 4.68
N LEU A 169 12.31 -2.64 3.87
CA LEU A 169 10.93 -2.62 3.39
C LEU A 169 10.11 -3.66 4.16
N GLY A 170 8.84 -3.37 4.40
CA GLY A 170 7.89 -4.32 4.96
C GLY A 170 7.38 -5.28 3.90
N ALA A 171 7.11 -6.53 4.29
CA ALA A 171 6.38 -7.47 3.45
C ALA A 171 4.86 -7.24 3.60
N LYS A 172 4.10 -7.46 2.53
CA LYS A 172 2.64 -7.49 2.55
C LYS A 172 2.11 -8.76 1.89
N LEU A 173 1.19 -9.42 2.58
CA LEU A 173 0.37 -10.51 2.07
C LEU A 173 -1.07 -10.00 1.92
N ARG A 174 -1.67 -10.22 0.76
CA ARG A 174 -3.08 -9.93 0.55
C ARG A 174 -3.93 -11.07 1.12
N CYS A 175 -4.86 -10.72 2.01
CA CYS A 175 -5.79 -11.66 2.64
C CYS A 175 -7.26 -11.38 2.29
N GLY A 176 -7.51 -10.77 1.12
CA GLY A 176 -8.86 -10.38 0.72
C GLY A 176 -8.97 -10.05 -0.76
N GLY A 177 -10.15 -10.31 -1.32
CA GLY A 177 -10.52 -10.01 -2.69
C GLY A 177 -11.87 -10.65 -3.04
N LEU A 178 -12.25 -10.57 -4.31
CA LEU A 178 -13.57 -11.03 -4.78
C LEU A 178 -13.61 -12.53 -5.10
N ALA A 179 -12.45 -13.20 -5.23
CA ALA A 179 -12.34 -14.61 -5.57
C ALA A 179 -11.70 -15.40 -4.43
N GLN A 180 -12.00 -16.69 -4.33
CA GLN A 180 -11.39 -17.58 -3.33
C GLN A 180 -9.85 -17.59 -3.45
N SER A 181 -9.32 -17.51 -4.66
CA SER A 181 -7.88 -17.40 -4.93
C SER A 181 -7.25 -16.08 -4.46
N ALA A 182 -8.02 -15.11 -3.96
CA ALA A 182 -7.49 -13.93 -3.29
C ALA A 182 -7.21 -14.14 -1.80
N PHE A 183 -7.61 -15.28 -1.24
CA PHE A 183 -7.40 -15.63 0.16
C PHE A 183 -6.28 -16.68 0.28
N PRO A 184 -5.23 -16.41 1.06
CA PRO A 184 -4.21 -17.40 1.36
C PRO A 184 -4.75 -18.47 2.31
N SER A 185 -4.22 -19.67 2.20
CA SER A 185 -4.40 -20.73 3.18
C SER A 185 -3.73 -20.36 4.51
N SER A 186 -4.13 -21.02 5.60
CA SER A 186 -3.47 -20.84 6.90
C SER A 186 -1.99 -21.23 6.89
N GLY A 187 -1.60 -22.18 6.03
CA GLY A 187 -0.20 -22.57 5.83
C GLY A 187 0.63 -21.45 5.21
N GLU A 188 0.10 -20.81 4.16
CA GLU A 188 0.75 -19.65 3.52
C GLU A 188 0.85 -18.45 4.47
N VAL A 189 -0.19 -18.20 5.28
CA VAL A 189 -0.14 -17.14 6.31
C VAL A 189 0.91 -17.46 7.36
N ALA A 190 0.98 -18.70 7.84
CA ALA A 190 1.98 -19.12 8.82
C ALA A 190 3.40 -18.95 8.27
N ALA A 191 3.68 -19.46 7.06
CA ALA A 191 4.98 -19.30 6.41
C ALA A 191 5.37 -17.82 6.20
N PHE A 192 4.40 -16.93 6.03
CA PHE A 192 4.64 -15.50 5.85
C PHE A 192 5.01 -14.75 7.14
N ILE A 193 4.53 -15.20 8.31
CA ILE A 193 4.69 -14.48 9.59
C ILE A 193 5.75 -15.09 10.52
N THR A 194 6.38 -16.20 10.14
CA THR A 194 7.42 -16.91 10.92
C THR A 194 8.77 -16.88 10.22
#